data_AF-A0A520BBX8-F1
#
_entry.id   AF-A0A520BBX8-F1
#
_cell.length_a   1.000
_cell.length_b   1.000
_cell.length_c   1.000
_cell.angle_alpha   90.00
_cell.angle_beta   90.00
_cell.angle_gamma   90.00
#
_symmetry.space_group_name_H-M   'P 1'
#
loop_
_entity.id
_entity.type
_entity.pdbx_description
1 polymer ?
#
loop_
_entity_poly.entity_id
_entity_poly.type
_entity_poly.pdbx_seq_one_letter_code
_entity_poly.pdbx_strand_id
1 'polypeptide(L)'
;MKTTTQKWLQVVHVLCWIVFIGLCINTGILLTAYIVNIINPSWSANMYKGLDLSALNSLSELNYNDIMILVILLTGVKAVIFYSVIEIFKKINFVSPFSESVANIIRRISYLSLSAGVATLIAIAYLKKLNGTEILPAPLHEYLQGGEEFVLFGAIIYVIAVVFKRGVELQDEHGLTV
;
A
#
# COMPACT_ATOMS: atom_id res chain seq x y z
N MET A 1 -12.89 -2.25 -34.11
CA MET A 1 -12.36 -3.45 -33.39
C MET A 1 -11.58 -2.95 -32.19
N LYS A 2 -11.99 -3.22 -30.95
CA LYS A 2 -11.15 -2.92 -29.77
C LYS A 2 -9.88 -3.77 -29.88
N THR A 3 -8.71 -3.13 -29.92
CA THR A 3 -7.42 -3.81 -30.07
C THR A 3 -7.16 -4.72 -28.87
N THR A 4 -6.37 -5.80 -29.06
CA THR A 4 -6.03 -6.76 -28.00
C THR A 4 -5.48 -6.07 -26.74
N THR A 5 -4.74 -4.97 -26.90
CA THR A 5 -4.21 -4.12 -25.82
C THR A 5 -5.32 -3.49 -24.96
N GLN A 6 -6.41 -3.03 -25.56
CA GLN A 6 -7.52 -2.43 -24.82
C GLN A 6 -8.24 -3.45 -23.93
N LYS A 7 -8.33 -4.72 -24.38
CA LYS A 7 -8.88 -5.81 -23.57
C LYS A 7 -7.99 -6.11 -22.35
N TRP A 8 -6.68 -6.14 -22.54
CA TRP A 8 -5.73 -6.35 -21.43
C TRP A 8 -5.81 -5.25 -20.38
N LEU A 9 -5.91 -3.98 -20.80
CA LEU A 9 -6.08 -2.85 -19.87
C LEU A 9 -7.37 -2.98 -19.04
N GLN A 10 -8.46 -3.48 -19.63
CA GLN A 10 -9.70 -3.73 -18.89
C GLN A 10 -9.55 -4.85 -17.86
N VAL A 11 -8.84 -5.93 -18.21
CA VAL A 11 -8.55 -7.03 -17.26
C VAL A 11 -7.74 -6.50 -16.07
N VAL A 12 -6.67 -5.74 -16.33
CA VAL A 12 -5.86 -5.13 -15.27
C VAL A 12 -6.72 -4.20 -14.39
N HIS A 13 -7.60 -3.41 -14.99
CA HIS A 13 -8.48 -2.52 -14.24
C HIS A 13 -9.40 -3.27 -13.27
N VAL A 14 -10.01 -4.38 -13.72
CA VAL A 14 -10.87 -5.23 -12.86
C VAL A 14 -10.05 -5.87 -11.75
N LEU A 15 -8.85 -6.37 -12.05
CA LEU A 15 -7.96 -6.94 -11.04
C LEU A 15 -7.59 -5.91 -9.96
N CYS A 16 -7.29 -4.66 -10.35
CA CYS A 16 -7.02 -3.60 -9.38
C CYS A 16 -8.20 -3.35 -8.44
N TRP A 17 -9.44 -3.38 -8.94
CA TRP A 17 -10.64 -3.27 -8.11
C TRP A 17 -10.80 -4.43 -7.13
N ILE A 18 -10.58 -5.67 -7.58
CA ILE A 18 -10.68 -6.85 -6.72
C ILE A 18 -9.67 -6.75 -5.57
N VAL A 19 -8.41 -6.43 -5.87
CA VAL A 19 -7.37 -6.27 -4.85
C VAL A 19 -7.66 -5.11 -3.91
N PHE A 20 -8.10 -3.96 -4.44
CA PHE A 20 -8.49 -2.81 -3.64
C PHE A 20 -9.58 -3.15 -2.61
N ILE A 21 -10.66 -3.80 -3.04
CA ILE A 21 -11.77 -4.21 -2.16
C ILE A 21 -11.27 -5.18 -1.09
N GLY A 22 -10.45 -6.16 -1.46
CA GLY A 22 -9.85 -7.11 -0.50
C GLY A 22 -9.00 -6.41 0.57
N LEU A 23 -8.18 -5.43 0.17
CA LEU A 23 -7.36 -4.64 1.11
C LEU A 23 -8.22 -3.76 2.02
N CYS A 24 -9.30 -3.16 1.52
CA CYS A 24 -10.24 -2.39 2.33
C CYS A 24 -10.94 -3.27 3.38
N ILE A 25 -11.39 -4.47 2.99
CA ILE A 25 -11.98 -5.43 3.92
C ILE A 25 -10.96 -5.81 5.00
N ASN A 26 -9.74 -6.17 4.61
CA ASN A 26 -8.70 -6.56 5.57
C ASN A 26 -8.36 -5.43 6.55
N THR A 27 -8.20 -4.20 6.04
CA THR A 27 -7.94 -3.01 6.87
C THR A 27 -9.11 -2.69 7.80
N GLY A 28 -10.35 -2.79 7.30
CA GLY A 28 -11.56 -2.58 8.10
C GLY A 28 -11.66 -3.57 9.25
N ILE A 29 -11.32 -4.83 9.01
CA ILE A 29 -11.35 -5.85 10.06
C ILE A 29 -10.28 -5.57 11.13
N LEU A 30 -9.05 -5.25 10.73
CA LEU A 30 -7.99 -4.84 11.67
C LEU A 30 -8.42 -3.63 12.51
N LEU A 31 -9.03 -2.62 11.87
CA LEU A 31 -9.53 -1.44 12.55
C LEU A 31 -10.63 -1.78 13.57
N THR A 32 -11.59 -2.64 13.20
CA THR A 32 -12.64 -3.07 14.14
C THR A 32 -12.06 -3.86 15.32
N ALA A 33 -11.11 -4.76 15.08
CA ALA A 33 -10.44 -5.54 16.13
C ALA A 33 -9.69 -4.63 17.11
N TYR A 34 -9.01 -3.61 16.58
CA TYR A 34 -8.32 -2.60 17.38
C TYR A 34 -9.29 -1.79 18.25
N ILE A 35 -10.40 -1.28 17.67
CA ILE A 35 -11.42 -0.52 18.41
C ILE A 35 -12.05 -1.39 19.51
N VAL A 36 -12.39 -2.64 19.22
CA VAL A 36 -12.95 -3.57 20.22
C VAL A 36 -11.95 -3.83 21.34
N ASN A 37 -10.66 -4.01 21.04
CA ASN A 37 -9.63 -4.21 22.06
C ASN A 37 -9.52 -3.00 23.01
N ILE A 38 -9.64 -1.76 22.52
CA ILE A 38 -9.64 -0.56 23.36
C ILE A 38 -10.85 -0.51 24.29
N ILE A 39 -12.04 -0.88 23.79
CA ILE A 39 -13.28 -0.83 24.58
C ILE A 39 -13.34 -1.98 25.59
N ASN A 40 -12.97 -3.19 25.16
CA ASN A 40 -13.00 -4.37 25.99
C ASN A 40 -11.88 -5.36 25.62
N PRO A 41 -10.72 -5.30 26.31
CA PRO A 41 -9.56 -6.14 26.00
C PRO A 41 -9.88 -7.65 26.02
N SER A 42 -10.84 -8.07 26.85
CA SER A 42 -11.23 -9.49 26.97
C SER A 42 -11.90 -10.07 25.72
N TRP A 43 -12.43 -9.23 24.83
CA TRP A 43 -13.09 -9.65 23.60
C TRP A 43 -12.13 -9.81 22.43
N SER A 44 -10.90 -9.28 22.54
CA SER A 44 -9.95 -9.19 21.42
C SER A 44 -9.28 -10.51 21.03
N ALA A 45 -9.23 -11.50 21.93
CA ALA A 45 -8.47 -12.75 21.73
C ALA A 45 -8.97 -13.63 20.57
N ASN A 46 -10.22 -13.47 20.10
CA ASN A 46 -10.85 -14.41 19.15
C ASN A 46 -11.43 -13.77 17.87
N MET A 47 -11.22 -12.47 17.61
CA MET A 47 -12.03 -11.77 16.60
C MET A 47 -11.57 -11.88 15.15
N TYR A 48 -10.31 -12.22 14.85
CA TYR A 48 -9.91 -12.37 13.45
C TYR A 48 -8.74 -13.32 13.23
N LYS A 49 -8.94 -14.35 12.38
CA LYS A 49 -7.92 -15.22 11.76
C LYS A 49 -6.72 -15.61 12.65
N GLY A 50 -6.90 -15.77 13.95
CA GLY A 50 -5.77 -16.08 14.85
C GLY A 50 -4.72 -14.97 14.96
N LEU A 51 -5.08 -13.71 14.71
CA LEU A 51 -4.30 -12.53 15.12
C LEU A 51 -4.39 -12.37 16.65
N ASP A 52 -3.99 -13.42 17.36
CA ASP A 52 -3.84 -13.42 18.80
C ASP A 52 -2.50 -12.75 19.13
N LEU A 53 -2.55 -11.43 19.22
CA LEU A 53 -1.42 -10.63 19.67
C LEU A 53 -1.35 -10.55 21.19
N SER A 54 -2.12 -11.38 21.95
CA SER A 54 -1.91 -11.49 23.39
C SER A 54 -0.47 -11.92 23.72
N ALA A 55 0.15 -12.70 22.83
CA ALA A 55 1.57 -13.04 22.87
C ALA A 55 2.52 -11.83 22.73
N LEU A 56 2.04 -10.68 22.23
CA LEU A 56 2.80 -9.43 22.19
C LEU A 56 2.65 -8.59 23.45
N ASN A 57 1.63 -8.83 24.29
CA ASN A 57 1.46 -8.11 25.56
C ASN A 57 2.59 -8.41 26.56
N SER A 58 3.33 -9.51 26.38
CA SER A 58 4.50 -9.84 27.20
C SER A 58 5.80 -9.13 26.75
N LEU A 59 5.79 -8.40 25.63
CA LEU A 59 6.94 -7.65 25.14
C LEU A 59 6.88 -6.22 25.71
N SER A 60 7.51 -6.07 26.86
CA SER A 60 7.34 -4.99 27.83
C SER A 60 7.73 -3.56 27.41
N GLU A 61 8.11 -3.29 26.16
CA GLU A 61 8.52 -1.93 25.73
C GLU A 61 7.72 -1.32 24.56
N LEU A 62 6.98 -2.13 23.80
CA LEU A 62 6.04 -1.65 22.79
C LEU A 62 4.61 -1.99 23.22
N ASN A 63 3.76 -0.98 23.29
CA ASN A 63 2.36 -1.23 23.55
C ASN A 63 1.75 -1.90 22.31
N TYR A 64 0.96 -2.97 22.49
CA TYR A 64 0.14 -3.60 21.45
C TYR A 64 -0.53 -2.58 20.51
N ASN A 65 -0.93 -1.44 21.09
CA ASN A 65 -1.47 -0.27 20.43
C ASN A 65 -0.62 0.23 19.24
N ASP A 66 0.69 0.38 19.44
CA ASP A 66 1.59 1.01 18.47
C ASP A 66 1.82 0.09 17.27
N ILE A 67 1.97 -1.22 17.54
CA ILE A 67 2.07 -2.25 16.51
C ILE A 67 0.78 -2.33 15.69
N MET A 68 -0.38 -2.26 16.36
CA MET A 68 -1.66 -2.36 15.68
C MET A 68 -1.94 -1.15 14.79
N ILE A 69 -1.67 0.07 15.28
CA ILE A 69 -1.77 1.30 14.47
C ILE A 69 -0.85 1.21 13.24
N LEU A 70 0.39 0.76 13.43
CA LEU A 70 1.36 0.61 12.35
C LEU A 70 0.88 -0.37 11.29
N VAL A 71 0.38 -1.54 11.69
CA VAL A 71 -0.14 -2.55 10.77
C VAL A 71 -1.35 -2.02 9.99
N ILE A 72 -2.30 -1.38 10.68
CA ILE A 72 -3.48 -0.75 10.05
C ILE A 72 -3.08 0.30 9.03
N LEU A 73 -2.11 1.17 9.38
CA LEU A 73 -1.60 2.19 8.48
C LEU A 73 -0.94 1.57 7.24
N LEU A 74 -0.09 0.56 7.41
CA LEU A 74 0.58 -0.12 6.29
C LEU A 74 -0.41 -0.82 5.36
N THR A 75 -1.44 -1.51 5.89
CA THR A 75 -2.49 -2.10 5.06
C THR A 75 -3.35 -1.04 4.38
N GLY A 76 -3.63 0.08 5.06
CA GLY A 76 -4.34 1.22 4.50
C GLY A 76 -3.58 1.87 3.34
N VAL A 77 -2.26 2.07 3.47
CA VAL A 77 -1.41 2.62 2.39
C VAL A 77 -1.44 1.71 1.17
N LYS A 78 -1.39 0.38 1.35
CA LYS A 78 -1.56 -0.58 0.24
C LYS A 78 -2.89 -0.36 -0.50
N ALA A 79 -3.99 -0.16 0.23
CA ALA A 79 -5.30 0.14 -0.37
C ALA A 79 -5.28 1.48 -1.15
N VAL A 80 -4.67 2.53 -0.61
CA VAL A 80 -4.53 3.83 -1.28
C VAL A 80 -3.70 3.74 -2.56
N ILE A 81 -2.66 2.91 -2.58
CA ILE A 81 -1.86 2.64 -3.79
C ILE A 81 -2.74 2.03 -4.89
N PHE A 82 -3.51 0.99 -4.59
CA PHE A 82 -4.41 0.37 -5.57
C PHE A 82 -5.53 1.30 -6.04
N TYR A 83 -6.09 2.10 -5.12
CA TYR A 83 -7.04 3.14 -5.49
C TYR A 83 -6.43 4.18 -6.44
N SER A 84 -5.17 4.56 -6.22
CA SER A 84 -4.45 5.48 -7.10
C SER A 84 -4.30 4.90 -8.51
N VAL A 85 -4.05 3.59 -8.65
CA VAL A 85 -4.03 2.93 -9.97
C VAL A 85 -5.40 2.99 -10.64
N ILE A 86 -6.49 2.73 -9.89
CA ILE A 86 -7.87 2.86 -10.38
C ILE A 86 -8.14 4.31 -10.84
N GLU A 87 -7.64 5.31 -10.12
CA GLU A 87 -7.76 6.72 -10.46
C GLU A 87 -7.06 7.06 -11.80
N ILE A 88 -5.90 6.44 -12.09
CA ILE A 88 -5.23 6.59 -13.39
C ILE A 88 -6.17 6.15 -14.51
N PHE A 89 -6.78 4.97 -14.42
CA PHE A 89 -7.71 4.48 -15.44
C PHE A 89 -8.94 5.38 -15.64
N LYS A 90 -9.37 6.11 -14.60
CA LYS A 90 -10.48 7.07 -14.71
C LYS A 90 -10.07 8.37 -15.39
N LYS A 91 -8.81 8.79 -15.25
CA LYS A 91 -8.33 10.09 -15.70
C LYS A 91 -7.50 10.06 -16.99
N ILE A 92 -6.95 8.90 -17.34
CA ILE A 92 -6.08 8.78 -18.51
C ILE A 92 -6.89 8.94 -19.80
N ASN A 93 -6.44 9.84 -20.67
CA ASN A 93 -6.92 9.95 -22.04
C ASN A 93 -5.96 9.19 -22.95
N PHE A 94 -6.38 8.05 -23.52
CA PHE A 94 -5.50 7.24 -24.36
C PHE A 94 -5.09 7.91 -25.70
N VAL A 95 -5.75 9.01 -26.10
CA VAL A 95 -5.33 9.83 -27.26
C VAL A 95 -4.18 10.77 -26.88
N SER A 96 -4.20 11.28 -25.65
CA SER A 96 -3.21 12.21 -25.10
C SER A 96 -2.89 11.78 -23.66
N PRO A 97 -2.07 10.73 -23.48
CA PRO A 97 -1.94 10.06 -22.18
C PRO A 97 -1.17 10.89 -21.17
N PHE A 98 -0.25 11.75 -21.61
CA PHE A 98 0.58 12.58 -20.74
C PHE A 98 -0.22 13.79 -20.25
N SER A 99 -0.68 13.72 -19.01
CA SER A 99 -1.30 14.86 -18.32
C SER A 99 -0.72 15.01 -16.92
N GLU A 100 -0.68 16.27 -16.45
CA GLU A 100 -0.19 16.60 -15.12
C GLU A 100 -0.96 15.86 -14.01
N SER A 101 -2.26 15.62 -14.20
CA SER A 101 -3.06 14.86 -13.23
C SER A 101 -2.61 13.40 -13.13
N VAL A 102 -2.31 12.72 -14.25
CA VAL A 102 -1.85 11.32 -14.22
C VAL A 102 -0.42 11.24 -13.69
N ALA A 103 0.46 12.17 -14.10
CA ALA A 103 1.83 12.26 -13.61
C ALA A 103 1.89 12.36 -12.07
N ASN A 104 1.04 13.21 -11.49
CA ASN A 104 0.96 13.37 -10.04
C ASN A 104 0.46 12.11 -9.31
N ILE A 105 -0.45 11.33 -9.93
CA ILE A 105 -0.91 10.07 -9.36
C ILE A 105 0.21 9.02 -9.39
N ILE A 106 0.95 8.89 -10.50
CA ILE A 106 2.10 7.96 -10.60
C ILE A 106 3.17 8.32 -9.57
N ARG A 107 3.48 9.61 -9.42
CA ARG A 107 4.41 10.09 -8.37
C ARG A 107 3.92 9.76 -6.96
N ARG A 108 2.61 9.92 -6.69
CA ARG A 108 2.02 9.54 -5.40
C ARG A 108 2.18 8.03 -5.13
N ILE A 109 1.93 7.19 -6.13
CA ILE A 109 2.13 5.72 -6.03
C ILE A 109 3.58 5.41 -5.67
N SER A 110 4.55 6.02 -6.35
CA SER A 110 5.98 5.85 -6.05
C SER A 110 6.30 6.18 -4.60
N TYR A 111 5.91 7.38 -4.14
CA TYR A 111 6.26 7.85 -2.79
C TYR A 111 5.58 7.02 -1.70
N LEU A 112 4.30 6.66 -1.89
CA LEU A 112 3.60 5.77 -0.96
C LEU A 112 4.22 4.38 -0.91
N SER A 113 4.68 3.84 -2.05
CA SER A 113 5.30 2.52 -2.08
C SER A 113 6.66 2.51 -1.41
N LEU A 114 7.50 3.54 -1.69
CA LEU A 114 8.79 3.71 -1.03
C LEU A 114 8.63 3.90 0.48
N SER A 115 7.74 4.79 0.91
CA SER A 115 7.53 5.05 2.34
C SER A 115 6.96 3.84 3.06
N ALA A 116 6.02 3.11 2.46
CA ALA A 116 5.50 1.86 3.02
C ALA A 116 6.59 0.79 3.13
N GLY A 117 7.42 0.63 2.10
CA GLY A 117 8.53 -0.33 2.10
C GLY A 117 9.54 -0.02 3.20
N VAL A 118 10.04 1.22 3.27
CA VAL A 118 10.98 1.67 4.31
C VAL A 118 10.37 1.54 5.70
N ALA A 119 9.12 1.97 5.90
CA ALA A 119 8.43 1.85 7.18
C ALA A 119 8.30 0.38 7.61
N THR A 120 8.03 -0.52 6.66
CA THR A 120 7.94 -1.96 6.92
C THR A 120 9.30 -2.55 7.34
N LEU A 121 10.40 -2.17 6.68
CA LEU A 121 11.74 -2.61 7.04
C LEU A 121 12.17 -2.11 8.42
N ILE A 122 11.90 -0.83 8.73
CA ILE A 122 12.16 -0.26 10.06
C ILE A 122 11.34 -0.99 11.12
N ALA A 123 10.06 -1.25 10.84
CA ALA A 123 9.17 -1.99 11.74
C ALA A 123 9.70 -3.39 12.06
N ILE A 124 10.11 -4.15 11.04
CA ILE A 124 10.69 -5.48 11.21
C ILE A 124 11.97 -5.40 12.04
N ALA A 125 12.89 -4.51 11.69
CA ALA A 125 14.16 -4.37 12.41
C ALA A 125 13.95 -4.02 13.89
N TYR A 126 13.00 -3.12 14.16
CA TYR A 126 12.65 -2.73 15.52
C TYR A 126 12.02 -3.88 16.31
N LEU A 127 11.07 -4.62 15.72
CA LEU A 127 10.41 -5.75 16.38
C LEU A 127 11.37 -6.93 16.64
N LYS A 128 12.29 -7.22 15.71
CA LYS A 128 13.34 -8.24 15.93
C LYS A 128 14.26 -7.85 17.08
N LYS A 129 14.71 -6.60 17.11
CA LYS A 129 15.55 -6.09 18.20
C LYS A 129 14.83 -6.18 19.55
N LEU A 130 13.56 -5.82 19.60
CA LEU A 130 12.75 -5.88 20.82
C LEU A 130 12.53 -7.31 21.31
N ASN A 131 12.25 -8.25 20.41
CA ASN A 131 12.03 -9.65 20.77
C ASN A 131 13.31 -10.38 21.18
N GLY A 132 14.49 -9.76 21.01
CA GLY A 132 15.78 -10.43 21.19
C GLY A 132 15.98 -11.62 20.25
N THR A 133 15.22 -11.70 19.16
CA THR A 133 15.27 -12.80 18.18
C THR A 133 15.27 -12.26 16.76
N GLU A 134 15.92 -12.98 15.84
CA GLU A 134 15.92 -12.60 14.42
C GLU A 134 14.60 -12.91 13.69
N ILE A 135 13.64 -13.51 14.41
CA ILE A 135 12.39 -14.02 13.85
C ILE A 135 11.25 -13.08 14.26
N LEU A 136 10.47 -12.66 13.27
CA LEU A 136 9.28 -11.85 13.51
C LEU A 136 8.17 -12.72 14.11
N PRO A 137 7.36 -12.21 15.06
CA PRO A 137 6.21 -12.95 15.58
C PRO A 137 5.33 -13.47 14.44
N ALA A 138 4.96 -14.75 14.48
CA ALA A 138 4.18 -15.40 13.43
C ALA A 138 2.91 -14.62 13.03
N PRO A 139 2.12 -14.02 13.96
CA PRO A 139 0.94 -13.25 13.59
C PRO A 139 1.24 -11.96 12.81
N LEU A 140 2.45 -11.38 12.96
CA LEU A 140 2.85 -10.15 12.27
C LEU A 140 3.48 -10.40 10.91
N HIS A 141 3.91 -11.63 10.62
CA HIS A 141 4.59 -11.99 9.38
C HIS A 141 3.76 -11.69 8.13
N GLU A 142 2.46 -12.03 8.16
CA GLU A 142 1.56 -11.78 7.03
C GLU A 142 1.40 -10.29 6.70
N TYR A 143 1.49 -9.42 7.71
CA TYR A 143 1.24 -7.98 7.57
C TYR A 143 2.49 -7.17 7.25
N LEU A 144 3.64 -7.56 7.82
CA LEU A 144 4.92 -6.86 7.71
C LEU A 144 5.87 -7.48 6.68
N GLN A 145 5.42 -8.41 5.86
CA GLN A 145 6.20 -8.90 4.71
C GLN A 145 6.22 -7.90 3.55
N GLY A 146 7.21 -8.06 2.66
CA GLY A 146 7.25 -7.34 1.38
C GLY A 146 7.99 -6.00 1.42
N GLY A 147 8.72 -5.67 2.49
CA GLY A 147 9.34 -4.35 2.66
C GLY A 147 10.32 -3.99 1.53
N GLU A 148 11.22 -4.92 1.18
CA GLU A 148 12.22 -4.72 0.14
C GLU A 148 11.58 -4.60 -1.25
N GLU A 149 10.57 -5.42 -1.51
CA GLU A 149 9.80 -5.45 -2.74
C GLU A 149 9.05 -4.13 -2.93
N PHE A 150 8.48 -3.57 -1.87
CA PHE A 150 7.81 -2.25 -1.92
C PHE A 150 8.79 -1.11 -2.14
N VAL A 151 10.00 -1.16 -1.54
CA VAL A 151 11.06 -0.18 -1.83
C VAL A 151 11.45 -0.24 -3.30
N LEU A 152 11.72 -1.44 -3.81
CA LEU A 152 12.10 -1.63 -5.21
C LEU A 152 10.99 -1.21 -6.17
N PHE A 153 9.74 -1.62 -5.88
CA PHE A 153 8.58 -1.21 -6.66
C PHE A 153 8.42 0.31 -6.68
N GLY A 154 8.49 0.96 -5.52
CA GLY A 154 8.39 2.41 -5.43
C GLY A 154 9.50 3.16 -6.17
N ALA A 155 10.73 2.61 -6.18
CA ALA A 155 11.85 3.15 -6.96
C ALA A 155 11.63 3.00 -8.47
N ILE A 156 11.13 1.85 -8.93
CA ILE A 156 10.78 1.64 -10.35
C ILE A 156 9.68 2.61 -10.78
N ILE A 157 8.62 2.76 -9.98
CA ILE A 157 7.54 3.71 -10.28
C ILE A 157 8.05 5.15 -10.22
N TYR A 158 9.04 5.46 -9.39
CA TYR A 158 9.66 6.80 -9.37
C TYR A 158 10.28 7.13 -10.73
N VAL A 159 11.08 6.22 -11.29
CA VAL A 159 11.68 6.39 -12.62
C VAL A 159 10.60 6.60 -13.68
N ILE A 160 9.52 5.81 -13.64
CA ILE A 160 8.37 5.97 -14.54
C ILE A 160 7.70 7.34 -14.35
N ALA A 161 7.54 7.82 -13.11
CA ALA A 161 6.96 9.12 -12.82
C ALA A 161 7.79 10.27 -13.42
N VAL A 162 9.12 10.18 -13.34
CA VAL A 162 10.05 11.16 -13.93
C VAL A 162 9.93 11.17 -15.45
N VAL A 163 9.97 10.00 -16.09
CA VAL A 163 9.81 9.88 -17.55
C VAL A 163 8.45 10.41 -18.01
N PHE A 164 7.39 10.06 -17.29
CA PHE A 164 6.04 10.50 -17.62
C PHE A 164 5.89 12.02 -17.49
N LYS A 165 6.45 12.62 -16.43
CA LYS A 165 6.48 14.07 -16.26
C LYS A 165 7.22 14.75 -17.41
N ARG A 166 8.37 14.21 -17.83
CA ARG A 166 9.09 14.73 -18.99
C ARG A 166 8.25 14.63 -20.28
N GLY A 167 7.45 13.58 -20.42
CA GLY A 167 6.48 13.44 -21.50
C GLY A 167 5.40 14.55 -21.49
N VAL A 168 4.91 14.95 -20.31
CA VAL A 168 3.97 16.08 -20.17
C VAL A 168 4.61 17.38 -20.66
N GLU A 169 5.83 17.69 -20.20
CA GLU A 169 6.56 18.90 -20.59
C GLU A 169 6.74 19.00 -22.11
N LEU A 170 7.14 17.89 -22.76
CA LEU A 170 7.32 17.84 -24.21
C LEU A 170 6.01 18.01 -24.98
N GLN A 171 4.90 17.48 -24.45
CA GLN A 171 3.60 17.58 -25.10
C GLN A 171 3.05 19.01 -25.05
N ASP A 172 3.26 19.71 -23.93
CA ASP A 172 2.85 21.12 -23.76
C ASP A 172 3.66 22.05 -24.68
N GLU A 173 4.97 21.81 -24.84
CA GLU A 173 5.83 22.57 -25.77
C GLU A 173 5.35 22.46 -27.23
N HIS A 174 4.92 21.26 -27.67
CA HIS A 174 4.40 21.06 -29.03
C HIS A 174 3.01 21.67 -29.22
N GLY A 175 2.19 21.75 -28.17
CA GLY A 175 0.88 22.40 -28.23
C GLY A 175 0.94 23.93 -28.37
N LEU A 176 2.05 24.56 -27.98
CA LEU A 176 2.29 26.00 -28.06
C LEU A 176 2.91 26.46 -29.40
N THR A 177 3.31 25.53 -30.26
CA THR A 177 4.02 25.82 -31.53
C THR A 177 3.19 25.58 -32.80
N VAL A 178 1.89 25.29 -32.65
CA VAL A 178 0.91 25.17 -33.75
C VAL A 178 0.13 26.47 -33.95
#